data_AF-A0A4S4LR78-F1
#
_entry.id   AF-A0A4S4LR78-F1
#
_cell.length_a   1.000
_cell.length_b   1.000
_cell.length_c   1.000
_cell.angle_alpha   90.00
_cell.angle_beta   90.00
_cell.angle_gamma   90.00
#
_symmetry.space_group_name_H-M   'P 1'
#
loop_
_entity.id
_entity.type
_entity.pdbx_description
1 polymer ?
#
loop_
_entity_poly.entity_id
_entity_poly.type
_entity_poly.pdbx_seq_one_letter_code
_entity_poly.pdbx_strand_id
1 'polypeptide(L)'
;MMTRKRRVFLAVRWAVKEAAYKALYPVVKPTWKELTFVRSGSKSLKPVLQYQPLNIEDAVRIGHLHASVSHDGEYVFATVLAEAK
;
A
#
# COMPACT_ATOMS: atom_id res chain seq x y z
N MET A 1 14.46 22.92 1.71
CA MET A 1 15.06 21.61 2.03
C MET A 1 14.01 20.72 2.72
N MET A 2 13.78 19.51 2.25
CA MET A 2 12.76 18.60 2.81
C MET A 2 13.32 17.84 4.03
N THR A 3 12.58 17.81 5.14
CA THR A 3 13.04 17.13 6.37
C THR A 3 13.07 15.62 6.20
N ARG A 4 13.97 14.93 6.91
CA ARG A 4 14.08 13.45 6.90
C ARG A 4 12.72 12.78 7.15
N LYS A 5 11.94 13.30 8.10
CA LYS A 5 10.58 12.80 8.42
C LYS A 5 9.64 12.86 7.20
N ARG A 6 9.63 13.96 6.44
CA ARG A 6 8.80 14.08 5.23
C ARG A 6 9.27 13.15 4.11
N ARG A 7 10.59 12.96 3.94
CA ARG A 7 11.14 12.02 2.93
C ARG A 7 10.72 10.59 3.22
N VAL A 8 10.95 10.12 4.45
CA VAL A 8 10.55 8.76 4.86
C VAL A 8 9.04 8.58 4.76
N PHE A 9 8.26 9.60 5.16
CA PHE A 9 6.80 9.55 5.08
C PHE A 9 6.27 9.31 3.65
N LEU A 10 6.87 9.95 2.64
CA LEU A 10 6.49 9.75 1.25
C LEU A 10 7.10 8.48 0.66
N ALA A 11 8.36 8.16 0.98
CA ALA A 11 9.04 6.97 0.51
C ALA A 11 8.32 5.68 0.97
N VAL A 12 7.85 5.64 2.22
CA VAL A 12 7.00 4.55 2.75
C VAL A 12 5.73 4.37 1.92
N ARG A 13 5.00 5.46 1.64
CA ARG A 13 3.75 5.38 0.87
C ARG A 13 3.99 4.93 -0.55
N TRP A 14 5.06 5.41 -1.16
CA TRP A 14 5.46 5.00 -2.51
C TRP A 14 5.80 3.51 -2.54
N ALA A 15 6.68 3.04 -1.65
CA ALA A 15 7.09 1.64 -1.59
C ALA A 15 5.90 0.68 -1.38
N VAL A 16 4.95 1.05 -0.50
CA VAL A 16 3.75 0.22 -0.28
C VAL A 16 2.85 0.18 -1.52
N LYS A 17 2.66 1.30 -2.22
CA LYS A 17 1.85 1.33 -3.46
C LYS A 17 2.49 0.50 -4.57
N GLU A 18 3.81 0.56 -4.72
CA GLU A 18 4.56 -0.27 -5.67
C GLU A 18 4.48 -1.76 -5.33
N ALA A 19 4.65 -2.12 -4.05
CA ALA A 19 4.49 -3.50 -3.59
C ALA A 19 3.06 -4.02 -3.83
N ALA A 20 2.05 -3.18 -3.60
CA ALA A 20 0.66 -3.51 -3.89
C ALA A 20 0.40 -3.72 -5.38
N TYR A 21 0.90 -2.83 -6.25
CA TYR A 21 0.79 -3.01 -7.69
C TYR A 21 1.36 -4.36 -8.13
N LYS A 22 2.54 -4.73 -7.62
CA LYS A 22 3.18 -6.02 -7.92
C LYS A 22 2.40 -7.22 -7.43
N ALA A 23 1.79 -7.14 -6.24
CA ALA A 23 0.97 -8.22 -5.69
C ALA A 23 -0.37 -8.41 -6.43
N LEU A 24 -0.89 -7.34 -7.03
CA LEU A 24 -2.18 -7.32 -7.70
C LEU A 24 -2.07 -7.65 -9.20
N TYR A 25 -0.93 -7.33 -9.82
CA TYR A 25 -0.65 -7.67 -11.21
C TYR A 25 -0.40 -9.18 -11.39
N PRO A 26 -0.91 -9.83 -12.45
CA PRO A 26 -1.70 -9.28 -13.55
C PRO A 26 -3.22 -9.34 -13.34
N VAL A 27 -3.72 -9.80 -12.18
CA VAL A 27 -5.14 -10.04 -11.91
C VAL A 27 -5.96 -8.77 -12.07
N VAL A 28 -5.47 -7.67 -11.49
CA VAL A 28 -5.98 -6.31 -11.70
C VAL A 28 -4.78 -5.37 -11.91
N LYS A 29 -5.01 -4.22 -12.55
CA LYS A 29 -3.96 -3.25 -12.88
C LYS A 29 -4.29 -1.91 -12.24
N PRO A 30 -4.10 -1.77 -10.91
CA PRO A 30 -4.55 -0.58 -10.19
C PRO A 30 -3.68 0.62 -10.54
N THR A 31 -4.31 1.79 -10.58
CA THR A 31 -3.64 3.08 -10.55
C THR A 31 -3.29 3.46 -9.11
N TRP A 32 -2.28 4.31 -8.93
CA TRP A 32 -1.85 4.77 -7.61
C TRP A 32 -2.94 5.51 -6.81
N LYS A 33 -3.97 6.03 -7.49
CA LYS A 33 -5.10 6.76 -6.88
C LYS A 33 -6.10 5.81 -6.21
N GLU A 34 -6.17 4.57 -6.68
CA GLU A 34 -7.07 3.53 -6.15
C GLU A 34 -6.50 2.85 -4.90
N LEU A 35 -5.23 3.14 -4.54
CA LEU A 35 -4.56 2.59 -3.37
C LEU A 35 -4.35 3.66 -2.28
N THR A 36 -4.94 3.43 -1.11
CA THR A 36 -4.84 4.33 0.03
C THR A 36 -4.14 3.64 1.21
N PHE A 37 -2.98 4.16 1.60
CA PHE A 37 -2.22 3.68 2.75
C PHE A 37 -2.57 4.53 3.98
N VAL A 38 -3.33 3.95 4.90
CA VAL A 38 -3.77 4.61 6.13
C VAL A 38 -3.05 4.02 7.34
N ARG A 39 -2.74 4.87 8.31
CA ARG A 39 -2.39 4.42 9.64
C ARG A 39 -3.71 4.27 10.40
N SER A 40 -4.00 3.09 10.93
CA SER A 40 -5.14 2.96 11.84
C SER A 40 -4.93 3.91 13.03
N GLY A 41 -6.02 4.48 13.57
CA GLY A 41 -5.97 5.57 14.55
C GLY A 41 -5.30 5.21 15.89
N SER A 42 -5.53 6.01 16.91
CA SER A 42 -4.88 5.93 18.24
C SER A 42 -4.89 4.55 18.93
N LYS A 43 -5.73 3.61 18.49
CA LYS A 43 -5.85 2.25 19.05
C LYS A 43 -4.99 1.20 18.36
N SER A 44 -4.51 1.42 17.13
CA SER A 44 -3.71 0.42 16.42
C SER A 44 -2.69 1.08 15.51
N LEU A 45 -1.42 0.75 15.73
CA LEU A 45 -0.33 1.22 14.86
C LEU A 45 -0.24 0.41 13.56
N LYS A 46 -1.10 -0.60 13.36
CA LYS A 46 -1.06 -1.46 12.18
C LYS A 46 -1.35 -0.62 10.92
N PRO A 47 -0.45 -0.66 9.92
CA PRO A 47 -0.74 -0.06 8.63
C PRO A 47 -1.87 -0.80 7.92
N VAL A 48 -2.78 -0.06 7.30
CA VAL A 48 -3.88 -0.61 6.52
C VAL A 48 -3.76 -0.09 5.10
N LEU A 49 -3.84 -0.99 4.13
CA LEU A 49 -3.87 -0.67 2.71
C LEU A 49 -5.27 -0.94 2.19
N GLN A 50 -5.91 0.09 1.63
CA GLN A 50 -7.23 0.01 1.04
C GLN A 50 -7.11 0.07 -0.48
N TYR A 51 -7.82 -0.82 -1.16
CA TYR A 51 -8.00 -0.80 -2.60
C TYR A 51 -9.43 -0.37 -2.93
N GLN A 52 -9.55 0.71 -3.70
CA GLN A 52 -10.81 1.32 -4.14
C GLN A 52 -10.79 1.41 -5.66
N PRO A 53 -11.05 0.29 -6.37
CA PRO A 53 -11.04 0.28 -7.82
C PRO A 53 -12.12 1.19 -8.40
N LEU A 54 -11.80 1.83 -9.51
CA LEU A 54 -12.75 2.57 -10.34
C LEU A 54 -13.64 1.62 -11.16
N ASN A 55 -13.11 0.43 -11.50
CA ASN A 55 -13.86 -0.62 -12.18
C ASN A 55 -14.44 -1.61 -11.15
N ILE A 56 -15.76 -1.77 -11.16
CA ILE A 56 -16.48 -2.67 -10.24
C ILE A 56 -16.06 -4.13 -10.45
N GLU A 57 -15.71 -4.53 -11.67
CA GLU A 57 -15.25 -5.90 -11.97
C GLU A 57 -13.93 -6.25 -11.26
N ASP A 58 -13.08 -5.26 -10.99
CA ASP A 58 -11.82 -5.46 -10.26
C ASP A 58 -12.06 -5.61 -8.75
N ALA A 59 -13.14 -5.01 -8.23
CA ALA A 59 -13.49 -5.04 -6.80
C ALA A 59 -13.84 -6.44 -6.28
N VAL A 60 -14.37 -7.29 -7.16
CA VAL A 60 -14.78 -8.66 -6.81
C VAL A 60 -13.64 -9.66 -6.89
N ARG A 61 -12.53 -9.33 -7.57
CA ARG A 61 -11.39 -10.24 -7.79
C ARG A 61 -10.40 -10.29 -6.62
N ILE A 62 -10.37 -9.23 -5.80
CA ILE A 62 -9.39 -9.05 -4.74
C ILE A 62 -10.05 -9.05 -3.37
N GLY A 63 -9.46 -9.82 -2.45
CA GLY A 63 -9.79 -9.90 -1.03
C GLY A 63 -9.15 -8.78 -0.20
N HIS A 64 -8.76 -9.07 1.03
CA HIS A 64 -8.06 -8.09 1.86
C HIS A 64 -6.61 -7.92 1.42
N LEU A 65 -6.10 -6.70 1.64
CA LEU A 65 -4.68 -6.40 1.48
C LEU A 65 -4.02 -6.28 2.85
N HIS A 66 -2.97 -7.07 3.04
CA HIS A 66 -2.11 -7.00 4.23
C HIS A 66 -0.81 -6.34 3.85
N ALA A 67 -0.45 -5.27 4.55
CA ALA A 67 0.79 -4.54 4.28
C ALA A 67 1.71 -4.56 5.50
N SER A 68 3.00 -4.69 5.25
CA SER A 68 4.07 -4.47 6.22
C SER A 68 5.11 -3.54 5.61
N VAL A 69 5.66 -2.63 6.41
CA VAL A 69 6.68 -1.68 5.97
C VAL A 69 7.73 -1.48 7.05
N SER A 70 8.99 -1.42 6.63
CA SER A 70 10.13 -1.08 7.45
C SER A 70 11.00 -0.06 6.71
N HIS A 71 11.72 0.77 7.46
CA HIS A 71 12.69 1.68 6.90
C HIS A 71 13.90 1.80 7.83
N ASP A 72 15.09 1.83 7.26
CA ASP A 72 16.33 2.06 8.00
C ASP A 72 17.35 2.79 7.11
N GLY A 73 18.11 3.70 7.71
CA GLY A 73 19.02 4.59 6.98
C GLY A 73 18.34 5.30 5.81
N GLU A 74 18.79 4.97 4.60
CA GLU A 74 18.32 5.50 3.31
C GLU A 74 17.39 4.52 2.55
N TYR A 75 16.98 3.41 3.16
CA TYR A 75 16.20 2.36 2.52
C TYR A 75 14.79 2.24 3.11
N VAL A 76 13.84 1.88 2.25
CA VAL A 76 12.47 1.51 2.61
C VAL A 76 12.16 0.17 1.98
N PHE A 77 11.63 -0.75 2.77
CA PHE A 77 11.16 -2.05 2.33
C PHE A 77 9.68 -2.20 2.65
N ALA A 78 8.90 -2.67 1.68
CA ALA A 78 7.48 -2.93 1.84
C ALA A 78 7.12 -4.30 1.26
N THR A 79 6.21 -4.99 1.94
CA THR A 79 5.60 -6.23 1.45
C THR A 79 4.09 -6.07 1.52
N VAL A 80 3.42 -6.50 0.45
CA VAL A 80 1.96 -6.56 0.38
C VAL A 80 1.56 -7.97 0.00
N LEU A 81 0.62 -8.52 0.75
CA LEU A 81 -0.05 -9.77 0.45
C LEU A 81 -1.50 -9.45 0.09
N ALA A 82 -1.93 -9.92 -1.07
CA ALA A 82 -3.30 -9.81 -1.55
C ALA A 82 -3.98 -11.17 -1.46
N GLU A 83 -5.14 -11.21 -0.80
CA GLU A 83 -6.01 -12.38 -0.85
C GLU A 83 -6.73 -12.42 -2.20
N ALA A 84 -6.88 -13.62 -2.79
CA ALA A 84 -7.81 -13.84 -3.90
C ALA A 84 -9.22 -14.05 -3.36
N LYS A 85 -10.23 -13.64 -4.12
CA LYS A 85 -11.64 -13.94 -3.86
C LYS A 85 -12.16 -15.02 -4.79
#